data_AF-A0A496Q2T1-F1
#
_entry.id   AF-A0A496Q2T1-F1
#
_cell.length_a   1.000
_cell.length_b   1.000
_cell.length_c   1.000
_cell.angle_alpha   90.00
_cell.angle_beta   90.00
_cell.angle_gamma   90.00
#
_symmetry.space_group_name_H-M   'P 1'
#
loop_
_entity.id
_entity.type
_entity.pdbx_description
1 polymer ?
#
loop_
_entity_poly.entity_id
_entity_poly.type
_entity_poly.pdbx_seq_one_letter_code
_entity_poly.pdbx_strand_id
1 'polypeptide(L)'
;MRQTSDINVLDTRVLPRPMDLLAEIPPTGEQSDLISRARQEIHRIIFGNDRRLLIIVGPCSIHDVESGREYAQRLAGNRAPDPGNTSGHGTPVLLKTPRQDLRNNQPIFRELTLNR
;
A
#
# COMPACT_ATOMS: atom_id res chain seq x y z
N MET A 1 -3.96 50.46 0.75
CA MET A 1 -4.07 49.18 1.47
C MET A 1 -2.79 48.41 1.22
N ARG A 2 -2.09 47.94 2.26
CA ARG A 2 -0.80 47.23 2.12
C ARG A 2 -1.10 45.76 1.81
N GLN A 3 -0.52 45.20 0.76
CA GLN A 3 -0.67 43.78 0.40
C GLN A 3 0.12 42.93 1.41
N THR A 4 -0.55 42.01 2.09
CA THR A 4 0.03 41.14 3.14
C THR A 4 -0.02 39.65 2.78
N SER A 5 -0.59 39.31 1.65
CA SER A 5 -0.80 37.93 1.20
C SER A 5 0.24 37.55 0.13
N ASP A 6 0.64 36.29 0.12
CA ASP A 6 1.51 35.67 -0.89
C ASP A 6 2.89 36.36 -1.08
N ILE A 7 3.36 37.05 -0.05
CA ILE A 7 4.61 37.85 -0.06
C ILE A 7 5.87 37.05 -0.43
N ASN A 8 5.88 35.74 -0.16
CA ASN A 8 7.00 34.83 -0.42
C ASN A 8 6.59 33.62 -1.29
N VAL A 9 5.45 33.71 -1.99
CA VAL A 9 4.99 32.64 -2.87
C VAL A 9 5.66 32.82 -4.23
N LEU A 10 6.52 31.86 -4.59
CA LEU A 10 7.22 31.88 -5.88
C LEU A 10 6.29 31.56 -7.06
N ASP A 11 5.36 30.63 -6.85
CA ASP A 11 4.40 30.19 -7.87
C ASP A 11 3.19 29.51 -7.22
N THR A 12 2.03 29.61 -7.87
CA THR A 12 0.81 28.88 -7.51
C THR A 12 0.28 28.17 -8.74
N ARG A 13 0.33 26.83 -8.70
CA ARG A 13 -0.15 25.98 -9.79
C ARG A 13 -1.38 25.19 -9.36
N VAL A 14 -2.36 25.14 -10.26
CA VAL A 14 -3.56 24.32 -10.09
C VAL A 14 -3.18 22.85 -10.29
N LEU A 15 -3.60 22.00 -9.36
CA LEU A 15 -3.47 20.56 -9.49
C LEU A 15 -4.65 19.98 -10.28
N PRO A 16 -4.46 18.90 -11.04
CA PRO A 16 -5.55 18.23 -11.73
C PRO A 16 -6.61 17.77 -10.72
N ARG A 17 -7.88 17.82 -11.10
CA ARG A 17 -8.96 17.37 -10.21
C ARG A 17 -8.90 15.84 -10.13
N PRO A 18 -9.28 15.23 -8.99
CA PRO A 18 -9.30 13.77 -8.86
C PRO A 18 -10.11 13.07 -9.95
N MET A 19 -11.21 13.68 -10.39
CA MET A 19 -12.05 13.15 -11.48
C MET A 19 -11.33 13.10 -12.82
N ASP A 20 -10.46 14.08 -13.11
CA ASP A 20 -9.71 14.11 -14.37
C ASP A 20 -8.68 12.96 -14.39
N LEU A 21 -8.01 12.69 -13.25
CA LEU A 21 -7.08 11.57 -13.13
C LEU A 21 -7.75 10.20 -13.25
N LEU A 22 -8.96 10.05 -12.69
CA LEU A 22 -9.73 8.81 -12.81
C LEU A 22 -10.19 8.55 -14.24
N ALA A 23 -10.47 9.60 -15.01
CA ALA A 23 -10.82 9.49 -16.42
C ALA A 23 -9.60 9.13 -17.28
N GLU A 24 -8.42 9.67 -16.95
CA GLU A 24 -7.16 9.40 -17.67
C GLU A 24 -6.63 7.99 -17.38
N ILE A 25 -6.74 7.54 -16.12
CA ILE A 25 -6.22 6.24 -15.66
C ILE A 25 -7.36 5.45 -15.00
N PRO A 26 -8.31 4.92 -15.78
CA PRO A 26 -9.42 4.16 -15.24
C PRO A 26 -8.93 2.82 -14.70
N PRO A 27 -9.42 2.37 -13.53
CA PRO A 27 -9.14 1.03 -13.04
C PRO A 27 -9.83 -0.01 -13.93
N THR A 28 -9.19 -1.17 -14.12
CA THR A 28 -9.84 -2.31 -14.77
C THR A 28 -10.89 -2.94 -13.85
N GLY A 29 -11.83 -3.70 -14.42
CA GLY A 29 -12.81 -4.46 -13.63
C GLY A 29 -12.14 -5.39 -12.62
N GLU A 30 -11.10 -6.10 -13.05
CA GLU A 30 -10.31 -6.99 -12.20
C GLU A 30 -9.65 -6.26 -11.02
N GLN A 31 -9.13 -5.05 -11.24
CA GLN A 31 -8.53 -4.22 -10.20
C GLN A 31 -9.59 -3.79 -9.17
N SER A 32 -10.76 -3.36 -9.63
CA SER A 32 -11.89 -3.00 -8.78
C SER A 32 -12.38 -4.17 -7.92
N ASP A 33 -12.49 -5.36 -8.52
CA ASP A 33 -12.91 -6.58 -7.82
C ASP A 33 -11.86 -7.04 -6.80
N LEU A 34 -10.57 -6.94 -7.14
CA LEU A 34 -9.47 -7.23 -6.22
C LEU A 34 -9.51 -6.29 -5.02
N ILE A 35 -9.63 -4.97 -5.24
CA ILE A 35 -9.66 -3.96 -4.18
C ILE A 35 -10.88 -4.18 -3.27
N SER A 36 -12.04 -4.47 -3.84
CA SER A 36 -13.28 -4.70 -3.10
C SER A 36 -13.17 -5.95 -2.21
N ARG A 37 -12.70 -7.07 -2.78
CA ARG A 37 -12.47 -8.32 -2.01
C ARG A 37 -11.42 -8.12 -0.91
N ALA A 38 -10.30 -7.47 -1.21
CA ALA A 38 -9.25 -7.20 -0.24
C ALA A 38 -9.79 -6.36 0.94
N ARG A 39 -10.57 -5.31 0.68
CA ARG A 39 -11.18 -4.47 1.73
C ARG A 39 -12.09 -5.28 2.67
N GLN A 40 -12.90 -6.18 2.10
CA GLN A 40 -13.77 -7.05 2.90
C GLN A 40 -12.97 -8.05 3.75
N GLU A 41 -11.91 -8.65 3.20
CA GLU A 41 -11.03 -9.55 3.94
C GLU A 41 -10.34 -8.85 5.12
N ILE A 42 -9.78 -7.67 4.88
CA ILE A 42 -9.14 -6.85 5.91
C ILE A 42 -10.14 -6.48 7.01
N HIS A 43 -11.35 -6.09 6.64
CA HIS A 43 -12.42 -5.79 7.59
C HIS A 43 -12.69 -6.99 8.50
N ARG A 44 -12.86 -8.19 7.94
CA ARG A 44 -13.08 -9.40 8.76
C ARG A 44 -11.93 -9.67 9.72
N ILE A 45 -10.68 -9.43 9.31
CA ILE A 45 -9.51 -9.62 10.16
C ILE A 45 -9.47 -8.59 11.30
N ILE A 46 -9.66 -7.31 11.00
CA ILE A 46 -9.64 -6.22 11.99
C ILE A 46 -10.74 -6.41 13.05
N PHE A 47 -11.92 -6.87 12.64
CA PHE A 47 -13.05 -7.09 13.56
C PHE A 47 -13.09 -8.50 14.16
N GLY A 48 -12.07 -9.34 13.93
CA GLY A 48 -11.93 -10.65 14.55
C GLY A 48 -12.88 -11.73 14.01
N ASN A 49 -13.59 -11.45 12.91
CA ASN A 49 -14.37 -12.46 12.18
C ASN A 49 -13.48 -13.42 11.37
N ASP A 50 -12.20 -13.09 11.23
CA ASP A 50 -11.17 -13.88 10.55
C ASP A 50 -9.89 -13.83 11.40
N ARG A 51 -9.32 -15.00 11.70
CA ARG A 51 -8.12 -15.13 12.56
C ARG A 51 -6.80 -15.13 11.77
N ARG A 52 -6.83 -14.87 10.47
CA ARG A 52 -5.62 -14.64 9.67
C ARG A 52 -4.84 -13.44 10.20
N LEU A 53 -3.52 -13.51 10.11
CA LEU A 53 -2.67 -12.37 10.47
C LEU A 53 -2.71 -11.32 9.34
N LEU A 54 -2.91 -10.05 9.67
CA LEU A 54 -2.72 -8.98 8.69
C LEU A 54 -1.28 -8.47 8.78
N ILE A 55 -0.51 -8.62 7.71
CA ILE A 55 0.87 -8.14 7.62
C ILE A 55 0.92 -6.97 6.65
N ILE A 56 1.52 -5.86 7.05
CA ILE A 56 1.77 -4.72 6.17
C ILE A 56 3.27 -4.66 5.87
N VAL A 57 3.67 -4.92 4.62
CA VAL A 57 5.08 -4.88 4.19
C VAL A 57 5.23 -4.20 2.84
N GLY A 58 6.40 -3.60 2.66
CA GLY A 58 6.79 -2.95 1.43
C GLY A 58 8.13 -2.25 1.62
N PRO A 59 8.76 -1.82 0.52
CA PRO A 59 9.84 -0.86 0.62
C PRO A 59 9.32 0.42 1.29
N CYS A 60 10.17 1.08 2.07
CA CYS A 60 9.81 2.32 2.78
C CYS A 60 9.24 3.37 1.81
N SER A 61 9.81 3.51 0.62
CA SER A 61 9.28 4.38 -0.43
C SER A 61 9.44 3.73 -1.81
N ILE A 62 8.61 4.17 -2.75
CA ILE A 62 8.73 3.83 -4.17
C ILE A 62 9.24 5.09 -4.88
N HIS A 63 10.53 5.09 -5.24
CA HIS A 63 11.15 6.13 -6.05
C HIS A 63 11.31 5.69 -7.52
N ASP A 64 11.32 4.37 -7.74
CA ASP A 64 11.40 3.73 -9.05
C ASP A 64 10.21 2.80 -9.27
N VAL A 65 9.53 2.98 -10.39
CA VAL A 65 8.32 2.22 -10.74
C VAL A 65 8.68 0.76 -11.02
N GLU A 66 9.85 0.50 -11.63
CA GLU A 66 10.22 -0.84 -12.05
C GLU A 66 10.60 -1.73 -10.86
N SER A 67 11.44 -1.22 -9.95
CA SER A 67 11.75 -1.85 -8.67
C SER A 67 10.49 -2.13 -7.85
N GLY A 68 9.51 -1.21 -7.89
CA GLY A 68 8.21 -1.39 -7.25
C GLY A 68 7.41 -2.56 -7.82
N ARG A 69 7.47 -2.75 -9.14
CA ARG A 69 6.82 -3.88 -9.84
C ARG A 69 7.52 -5.20 -9.54
N GLU A 70 8.85 -5.22 -9.60
CA GLU A 70 9.65 -6.41 -9.27
C GLU A 70 9.37 -6.89 -7.84
N TYR A 71 9.36 -5.97 -6.88
CA TYR A 71 8.99 -6.29 -5.49
C TYR A 71 7.58 -6.89 -5.41
N ALA A 72 6.60 -6.28 -6.07
CA ALA A 72 5.23 -6.77 -6.08
C ALA A 72 5.10 -8.17 -6.71
N GLN A 73 5.86 -8.46 -7.77
CA GLN A 73 5.88 -9.77 -8.41
C GLN A 73 6.49 -10.84 -7.50
N ARG A 74 7.63 -10.56 -6.84
CA ARG A 74 8.23 -11.48 -5.86
C ARG A 74 7.27 -11.75 -4.69
N LEU A 75 6.58 -10.71 -4.24
CA LEU A 75 5.60 -10.80 -3.18
C LEU A 75 4.38 -11.64 -3.58
N ALA A 76 3.89 -11.47 -4.80
CA ALA A 76 2.81 -12.26 -5.36
C ALA A 76 3.24 -13.72 -5.61
N GLY A 77 4.48 -13.97 -6.02
CA GLY A 77 5.03 -15.32 -6.18
C GLY A 77 5.21 -16.06 -4.86
N ASN A 78 5.50 -15.33 -3.77
CA ASN A 78 5.55 -15.88 -2.41
C ASN A 78 4.17 -16.01 -1.74
N ARG A 79 3.10 -15.58 -2.43
CA ARG A 79 1.72 -15.82 -1.99
C ARG A 79 1.40 -17.28 -2.30
N ALA A 80 1.67 -18.17 -1.35
CA ALA A 80 1.24 -19.56 -1.46
C ALA A 80 -0.28 -19.60 -1.78
N PRO A 81 -0.72 -20.39 -2.77
CA PRO A 81 -2.15 -20.64 -2.93
C PRO A 81 -2.68 -21.27 -1.64
N ASP A 82 -3.89 -20.89 -1.25
CA ASP A 82 -4.58 -21.42 -0.07
C ASP A 82 -5.56 -22.52 -0.51
N PRO A 83 -5.15 -23.81 -0.54
CA PRO A 83 -6.09 -24.91 -0.51
C PRO A 83 -6.51 -25.05 0.95
N GLY A 84 -7.69 -24.56 1.30
CA GLY A 84 -8.09 -24.31 2.68
C GLY A 84 -7.66 -25.34 3.73
N ASN A 85 -7.29 -24.81 4.92
CA ASN A 85 -7.19 -25.50 6.23
C ASN A 85 -5.88 -26.32 6.44
N THR A 86 -5.16 -26.29 7.57
CA THR A 86 -5.50 -26.95 8.86
C THR A 86 -4.65 -26.53 10.07
N SER A 87 -4.05 -25.34 10.07
CA SER A 87 -3.35 -24.80 11.26
C SER A 87 -3.99 -23.46 11.62
N GLY A 88 -4.41 -23.29 12.88
CA GLY A 88 -5.11 -22.10 13.40
C GLY A 88 -4.34 -20.77 13.35
N HIS A 89 -3.32 -20.69 12.49
CA HIS A 89 -2.57 -19.50 12.16
C HIS A 89 -2.74 -19.27 10.66
N GLY A 90 -3.82 -18.55 10.32
CA GLY A 90 -4.16 -18.32 8.93
C GLY A 90 -3.08 -17.50 8.21
N THR A 91 -2.84 -17.85 6.94
CA THR A 91 -1.85 -17.22 6.06
C THR A 91 -1.98 -15.69 6.09
N PRO A 92 -0.86 -14.96 6.19
CA PRO A 92 -0.94 -13.53 6.36
C PRO A 92 -1.52 -12.82 5.14
N VAL A 93 -2.53 -11.97 5.34
CA VAL A 93 -2.98 -11.01 4.32
C VAL A 93 -1.95 -9.91 4.25
N LEU A 94 -1.33 -9.76 3.08
CA LEU A 94 -0.22 -8.85 2.89
C LEU A 94 -0.68 -7.54 2.25
N LEU A 95 -0.59 -6.43 2.99
CA LEU A 95 -0.93 -5.11 2.49
C LEU A 95 0.31 -4.22 2.30
N LYS A 96 0.22 -3.39 1.27
CA LYS A 96 1.18 -2.36 0.92
C LYS A 96 0.88 -1.08 1.71
N THR A 97 1.88 -0.43 2.30
CA THR A 97 1.77 0.98 2.70
C THR A 97 2.91 1.79 2.09
N PRO A 98 2.63 2.92 1.43
CA PRO A 98 3.65 3.92 1.11
C PRO A 98 3.86 4.84 2.32
N ARG A 99 5.03 4.83 2.96
CA ARG A 99 5.43 5.88 3.93
C ARG A 99 6.93 6.12 3.93
N GLN A 100 7.29 7.29 3.42
CA GLN A 100 8.63 7.82 3.24
C GLN A 100 9.39 8.05 4.55
N ASP A 101 10.67 7.66 4.60
CA ASP A 101 11.68 8.21 5.51
C ASP A 101 12.72 8.95 4.65
N LEU A 102 12.86 10.25 4.92
CA LEU A 102 13.66 11.21 4.14
C LEU A 102 15.13 11.25 4.51
N ARG A 103 15.60 10.44 5.48
CA ARG A 103 16.91 10.72 6.09
C ARG A 103 18.07 9.87 5.57
N ASN A 104 17.93 8.56 5.43
CA ASN A 104 19.16 7.73 5.52
C ASN A 104 19.44 6.71 4.43
N ASN A 105 18.71 6.67 3.30
CA ASN A 105 19.06 5.89 2.08
C ASN A 105 19.83 4.55 2.31
N GLN A 106 19.35 3.72 3.25
CA GLN A 106 19.93 2.42 3.59
C GLN A 106 18.80 1.39 3.74
N PRO A 107 18.96 0.16 3.22
CA PRO A 107 18.01 -0.91 3.45
C PRO A 107 18.15 -1.43 4.88
N ILE A 108 17.20 -1.09 5.76
CA ILE A 108 17.10 -1.72 7.07
C ILE A 108 16.28 -3.01 6.89
N PHE A 109 16.96 -4.14 6.73
CA PHE A 109 16.35 -5.45 6.97
C PHE A 109 16.28 -5.67 8.49
N ARG A 110 15.27 -5.07 9.14
CA ARG A 110 14.88 -5.53 10.48
C ARG A 110 13.85 -6.62 10.28
N GLU A 111 14.32 -7.85 10.44
CA GLU A 111 13.46 -8.98 10.78
C GLU A 111 12.61 -8.55 11.98
N LEU A 112 11.34 -8.25 11.75
CA LEU A 112 10.37 -8.12 12.83
C LEU A 112 10.10 -9.54 13.31
N THR A 113 11.03 -10.07 14.09
CA THR A 113 10.72 -11.16 15.01
C THR A 113 9.53 -10.68 15.83
N LEU A 114 8.35 -11.26 15.59
CA LEU A 114 7.22 -11.12 16.50
C LEU A 114 7.70 -11.69 17.84
N ASN A 115 8.11 -10.79 18.73
CA ASN A 115 8.54 -11.17 20.06
C ASN A 115 7.28 -11.30 20.94
N ARG A 116 6.92 -12.56 21.16
CA ARG A 116 5.94 -13.12 22.12
C ARG A 116 4.46 -12.92 21.85
#